data_AF-A0A5C6ELI1-F1
#
_entry.id   AF-A0A5C6ELI1-F1
#
_cell.length_a   1.000
_cell.length_b   1.000
_cell.length_c   1.000
_cell.angle_alpha   90.00
_cell.angle_beta   90.00
_cell.angle_gamma   90.00
#
_symmetry.space_group_name_H-M   'P 1'
#
loop_
_entity.id
_entity.type
_entity.pdbx_description
1 polymer ?
#
loop_
_entity_poly.entity_id
_entity_poly.type
_entity_poly.pdbx_seq_one_letter_code
_entity_poly.pdbx_strand_id
1 'polypeptide(L)'
;MFDDNPYRPTADSRVADTPDDSIVIPPIPRQRSAWNGVLLGFAIGAAIPVGMGVYSIAQFSAYQATLPSGSATCGMPMLGAMMIIFFGGPFGGLIGALVGGAVSYFNPSRR
;
A
#
# COMPACT_ATOMS: atom_id res chain seq x y z
N MET A 1 27.03 -43.05 5.95
CA MET A 1 25.87 -42.43 5.27
C MET A 1 25.20 -41.59 6.34
N PHE A 2 25.49 -40.29 6.34
CA PHE A 2 25.12 -39.36 7.42
C PHE A 2 23.72 -38.83 7.14
N ASP A 3 22.74 -39.32 7.90
CA ASP A 3 21.39 -38.74 7.97
C ASP A 3 21.29 -37.90 9.26
N ASP A 4 22.08 -36.83 9.32
CA ASP A 4 21.98 -35.78 10.34
C ASP A 4 20.97 -34.73 9.86
N ASN A 5 19.68 -35.07 9.91
CA ASN A 5 18.63 -34.06 9.80
C ASN A 5 18.27 -33.58 11.22
N PRO A 6 18.68 -32.36 11.63
CA PRO A 6 18.46 -31.84 12.98
C PRO A 6 16.99 -31.53 13.29
N TYR A 7 16.08 -31.69 12.32
CA TYR A 7 14.65 -31.41 12.47
C TYR A 7 13.78 -32.64 12.68
N ARG A 8 14.35 -33.84 12.85
CA ARG A 8 13.54 -35.03 13.12
C ARG A 8 13.01 -34.95 14.56
N PRO A 9 11.69 -34.78 14.78
CA PRO A 9 11.16 -34.75 16.14
C PRO A 9 11.24 -36.17 16.69
N THR A 10 12.14 -36.42 17.63
CA THR A 10 12.12 -37.65 18.43
C THR A 10 10.87 -37.63 19.28
N ALA A 11 10.02 -38.65 19.11
CA ALA A 11 8.68 -38.78 19.66
C ALA A 11 8.64 -39.01 21.19
N ASP A 12 9.58 -38.42 21.94
CA ASP A 12 9.83 -38.73 23.34
C ASP A 12 9.60 -37.54 24.30
N SER A 13 9.21 -36.35 23.81
CA SER A 13 8.76 -35.28 24.69
C SER A 13 7.27 -35.45 25.03
N ARG A 14 6.92 -36.61 25.60
CA ARG A 14 5.65 -36.79 26.33
C ARG A 14 5.82 -36.19 27.73
N VAL A 15 5.12 -35.08 27.93
CA VAL A 15 4.38 -34.73 29.15
C VAL A 15 5.16 -34.92 30.45
N ALA A 16 5.92 -33.89 30.81
CA ALA A 16 6.15 -33.55 32.21
C ALA A 16 5.46 -32.19 32.43
N ASP A 17 4.29 -32.24 33.06
CA ASP A 17 3.56 -31.07 33.55
C ASP A 17 4.39 -30.39 34.66
N THR A 18 5.14 -29.36 34.29
CA THR A 18 5.59 -28.30 35.21
C THR A 18 5.25 -26.94 34.60
N PRO A 19 4.69 -25.99 35.37
CA PRO A 19 4.28 -24.69 34.84
C PRO A 19 5.52 -23.81 34.66
N ASP A 20 6.29 -24.05 33.61
CA ASP A 20 7.48 -23.27 33.28
C ASP A 20 7.15 -22.23 32.20
N ASP A 21 6.94 -21.01 32.68
CA ASP A 21 7.14 -19.78 31.92
C ASP A 21 8.46 -19.85 31.12
N SER A 22 8.47 -19.27 29.91
CA SER A 22 9.67 -18.84 29.15
C SER A 22 10.07 -19.53 27.84
N ILE A 23 9.17 -20.17 27.09
CA ILE A 23 9.36 -20.17 25.62
C ILE A 23 8.96 -18.80 25.08
N VAL A 24 9.87 -17.83 25.28
CA VAL A 24 9.81 -16.52 24.64
C VAL A 24 10.23 -16.72 23.19
N ILE A 25 9.25 -17.04 22.33
CA ILE A 25 9.41 -16.88 20.88
C ILE A 25 9.81 -15.41 20.68
N PRO A 26 10.99 -15.10 20.11
CA PRO A 26 11.32 -13.73 19.81
C PRO A 26 10.21 -13.20 18.90
N PRO A 27 9.50 -12.12 19.29
CA PRO A 27 8.41 -11.62 18.49
C PRO A 27 9.00 -11.24 17.12
N ILE A 28 8.61 -11.97 16.09
CA ILE A 28 8.90 -11.62 14.69
C ILE A 28 8.54 -10.13 14.57
N PRO A 29 9.46 -9.26 14.11
CA PRO A 29 9.25 -7.83 14.20
C PRO A 29 7.96 -7.44 13.45
N ARG A 30 6.90 -7.14 14.22
CA ARG A 30 5.56 -6.70 13.77
C ARG A 30 5.58 -5.42 12.93
N GLN A 31 6.76 -4.83 12.74
CA GLN A 31 7.05 -3.62 11.99
C GLN A 31 6.64 -3.71 10.51
N ARG A 32 6.61 -4.94 9.93
CA ARG A 32 6.16 -5.16 8.54
C ARG A 32 4.67 -4.86 8.34
N SER A 33 3.83 -5.06 9.37
CA SER A 33 2.39 -4.83 9.29
C SER A 33 2.02 -3.34 9.27
N ALA A 34 2.73 -2.51 10.05
CA ALA A 34 2.53 -1.06 10.06
C ALA A 34 2.91 -0.41 8.73
N TRP A 35 4.02 -0.87 8.12
CA TRP A 35 4.45 -0.41 6.79
C TRP A 35 3.42 -0.74 5.70
N ASN A 36 2.78 -1.90 5.77
CA ASN A 36 1.71 -2.26 4.82
C ASN A 36 0.52 -1.30 4.89
N GLY A 37 0.11 -0.87 6.09
CA GLY A 37 -0.96 0.10 6.25
C GLY A 37 -0.61 1.50 5.73
N VAL A 38 0.65 1.91 5.89
CA VAL A 38 1.17 3.17 5.32
C VAL A 38 1.21 3.10 3.79
N LEU A 39 1.72 2.02 3.19
CA LEU A 39 1.72 1.85 1.72
C LEU A 39 0.31 1.77 1.15
N LEU A 40 -0.59 1.04 1.80
CA LEU A 40 -1.98 0.93 1.36
C LEU A 40 -2.67 2.29 1.44
N GLY A 41 -2.46 3.02 2.54
CA GLY A 41 -2.91 4.39 2.71
C GLY A 41 -2.38 5.29 1.60
N PHE A 42 -1.08 5.20 1.28
CA PHE A 42 -0.47 5.96 0.19
C PHE A 42 -1.12 5.65 -1.16
N ALA A 43 -1.28 4.37 -1.50
CA ALA A 43 -1.87 3.95 -2.76
C ALA A 43 -3.31 4.46 -2.91
N ILE A 44 -4.11 4.35 -1.85
CA ILE A 44 -5.51 4.82 -1.84
C ILE A 44 -5.57 6.34 -1.93
N GLY A 45 -4.74 7.05 -1.16
CA GLY A 45 -4.69 8.51 -1.16
C GLY A 45 -4.22 9.09 -2.49
N ALA A 46 -3.26 8.45 -3.15
CA ALA A 46 -2.77 8.85 -4.47
C ALA A 46 -3.76 8.53 -5.59
N ALA A 47 -4.61 7.51 -5.43
CA ALA A 47 -5.56 7.08 -6.45
C ALA A 47 -6.58 8.16 -6.83
N ILE A 48 -6.98 9.02 -5.88
CA ILE A 48 -7.96 10.09 -6.12
C ILE A 48 -7.43 11.14 -7.11
N PRO A 49 -6.32 11.86 -6.82
CA PRO A 49 -5.76 12.83 -7.75
C PRO A 49 -5.26 12.18 -9.05
N VAL A 50 -4.65 10.99 -8.99
CA VAL A 50 -4.23 10.29 -10.22
C VAL A 50 -5.43 9.93 -11.09
N GLY A 51 -6.50 9.39 -10.51
CA GLY A 51 -7.74 9.08 -11.22
C GLY A 51 -8.40 10.33 -11.82
N MET A 52 -8.38 11.44 -11.10
CA MET A 52 -8.92 12.72 -11.59
C MET A 52 -8.11 13.30 -12.75
N GLY A 53 -6.78 13.16 -12.72
CA GLY A 53 -5.91 13.52 -13.84
C GLY A 53 -6.13 12.62 -15.08
N VAL A 54 -6.23 11.31 -14.88
CA VAL A 54 -6.52 10.36 -15.99
C VAL A 54 -7.91 10.61 -16.58
N TYR A 55 -8.91 10.88 -15.75
CA TYR A 55 -10.26 11.23 -16.21
C TYR A 55 -10.24 12.50 -17.08
N SER A 56 -9.46 13.51 -16.67
CA SER A 56 -9.28 14.72 -17.48
C SER A 56 -8.68 14.38 -18.84
N ILE A 57 -7.62 13.57 -18.92
CA ILE A 57 -7.02 13.14 -20.20
C ILE A 57 -8.03 12.41 -21.08
N ALA A 58 -8.82 11.50 -20.51
CA ALA A 58 -9.84 10.75 -21.25
C ALA A 58 -10.90 11.68 -21.85
N GLN A 59 -11.37 12.66 -21.08
CA GLN A 59 -12.31 13.68 -21.57
C GLN A 59 -11.72 14.46 -22.74
N PHE A 60 -10.47 14.92 -22.63
CA PHE A 60 -9.83 15.64 -23.73
C PHE A 60 -9.59 14.80 -24.98
N SER A 61 -9.30 13.51 -24.83
CA SER A 61 -9.20 12.61 -25.97
C SER A 61 -10.54 12.47 -26.72
N ALA A 62 -11.67 12.43 -26.00
CA ALA A 62 -13.00 12.39 -26.59
C ALA A 62 -13.39 13.73 -27.24
N TYR A 63 -13.03 14.86 -26.62
CA TYR A 63 -13.26 16.19 -27.21
C TYR A 63 -12.45 16.39 -28.49
N GLN A 64 -11.19 15.96 -28.54
CA GLN A 64 -10.38 16.06 -29.77
C GLN A 64 -10.91 15.18 -30.91
N ALA A 65 -11.58 14.07 -30.62
CA ALA A 65 -12.18 13.21 -31.64
C ALA A 65 -13.47 13.80 -32.27
N THR A 66 -14.12 14.75 -31.60
CA THR A 66 -15.38 15.36 -32.07
C THR A 66 -15.18 16.73 -32.73
N LEU A 67 -13.96 17.25 -32.69
CA LEU A 67 -13.58 18.55 -33.24
C LEU A 67 -13.05 18.39 -34.68
N PRO A 68 -13.50 19.22 -35.66
CA PRO A 68 -12.94 19.24 -37.00
C PRO A 68 -11.43 19.51 -36.96
N SER A 69 -10.65 18.78 -37.76
CA SER A 69 -9.19 18.91 -37.83
C SER A 69 -8.80 20.38 -38.10
N GLY A 70 -8.14 21.02 -37.14
CA GLY A 70 -7.69 22.42 -37.24
C GLY A 70 -8.34 23.39 -36.24
N SER A 71 -9.29 22.95 -35.42
CA SER A 71 -9.81 23.78 -34.33
C SER A 71 -8.82 23.84 -33.16
N ALA A 72 -8.46 25.07 -32.75
CA ALA A 72 -7.56 25.30 -31.64
C ALA A 72 -8.21 24.81 -30.34
N THR A 73 -7.60 23.81 -29.71
CA THR A 73 -7.98 23.38 -28.36
C THR A 73 -7.58 24.50 -27.40
N CYS A 74 -8.56 25.30 -26.96
CA CYS A 74 -8.34 26.40 -26.03
C CYS A 74 -8.10 25.84 -24.62
N GLY A 75 -6.83 25.55 -24.34
CA GLY A 75 -6.36 25.06 -23.05
C GLY A 75 -5.25 24.04 -23.27
N MET A 76 -4.28 23.99 -22.34
CA MET A 76 -3.35 22.86 -22.23
C MET A 76 -3.84 21.92 -21.12
N PRO A 77 -4.96 21.23 -21.32
CA PRO A 77 -5.55 20.43 -20.28
C PRO A 77 -4.72 19.22 -19.90
N MET A 78 -3.92 18.72 -20.86
CA MET A 78 -2.97 17.66 -20.59
C MET A 78 -1.90 18.13 -19.60
N LEU A 79 -1.51 19.40 -19.65
CA LEU A 79 -0.58 19.99 -18.67
C LEU A 79 -1.22 20.02 -17.27
N GLY A 80 -2.49 20.42 -17.17
CA GLY A 80 -3.24 20.41 -15.91
C GLY A 80 -3.38 19.00 -15.32
N ALA A 81 -3.70 18.01 -16.16
CA ALA A 81 -3.78 16.62 -15.75
C ALA A 81 -2.42 16.08 -15.28
N MET A 82 -1.33 16.38 -15.99
CA MET A 82 0.02 16.00 -15.57
C MET A 82 0.41 16.64 -14.23
N MET A 83 0.06 17.91 -14.00
CA MET A 83 0.29 18.56 -12.70
C MET A 83 -0.45 17.87 -11.55
N ILE A 84 -1.71 17.49 -11.77
CA ILE A 84 -2.50 16.78 -10.76
C ILE A 84 -1.94 15.38 -10.51
N ILE A 85 -1.41 14.69 -11.53
CA ILE A 85 -0.81 13.36 -11.37
C ILE A 85 0.54 13.44 -10.65
N PHE A 86 1.45 14.31 -11.11
CA PHE A 86 2.82 14.36 -10.60
C PHE A 86 2.98 15.15 -9.30
N PHE A 87 2.18 16.19 -9.07
CA PHE A 87 2.19 16.93 -7.81
C PHE A 87 1.04 16.48 -6.93
N GLY A 88 -0.21 16.47 -7.44
CA GLY A 88 -1.36 16.05 -6.65
C GLY A 88 -1.30 14.59 -6.17
N GLY A 89 -0.80 13.67 -7.01
CA GLY A 89 -0.58 12.25 -6.69
C GLY A 89 0.19 12.01 -5.40
N PRO A 90 1.46 12.45 -5.29
CA PRO A 90 2.25 12.27 -4.08
C PRO A 90 1.70 13.03 -2.87
N PHE A 91 1.07 14.20 -3.04
CA PHE A 91 0.41 14.89 -1.92
C PHE A 91 -0.80 14.11 -1.39
N GLY A 92 -1.67 13.62 -2.29
CA GLY A 92 -2.79 12.75 -1.91
C GLY A 92 -2.33 11.45 -1.28
N GLY A 93 -1.24 10.87 -1.82
CA GLY A 93 -0.60 9.70 -1.25
C GLY A 93 -0.03 9.95 0.15
N LEU A 94 0.62 11.09 0.40
CA LEU A 94 1.12 11.45 1.73
C LEU A 94 -0.01 11.56 2.76
N ILE A 95 -1.13 12.21 2.39
CA ILE A 95 -2.31 12.30 3.26
C ILE A 95 -2.86 10.90 3.56
N GLY A 96 -3.01 10.07 2.53
CA GLY A 96 -3.47 8.70 2.68
C GLY A 96 -2.53 7.83 3.52
N ALA A 97 -1.21 8.01 3.38
CA ALA A 97 -0.18 7.33 4.18
C ALA A 97 -0.26 7.72 5.65
N LEU A 98 -0.54 9.00 5.94
CA LEU A 98 -0.72 9.52 7.30
C LEU A 98 -1.95 8.89 7.96
N VAL A 99 -3.06 8.80 7.22
CA VAL A 99 -4.29 8.15 7.69
C VAL A 99 -4.09 6.64 7.87
N GLY A 100 -3.47 5.96 6.89
CA GLY A 100 -3.20 4.52 6.96
C GLY A 100 -2.23 4.15 8.08
N GLY A 101 -1.23 5.00 8.34
CA GLY A 101 -0.31 4.89 9.47
C GLY A 101 -1.02 5.09 10.81
N ALA A 102 -1.85 6.13 10.92
CA ALA A 102 -2.64 6.37 12.14
C ALA A 102 -3.60 5.21 12.45
N VAL A 103 -4.32 4.69 11.44
CA VAL A 103 -5.22 3.54 11.61
C VAL A 103 -4.46 2.29 12.04
N SER A 104 -3.28 2.05 11.48
CA SER A 104 -2.42 0.91 11.86
C SER A 104 -1.84 1.05 13.27
N TYR A 105 -1.65 2.29 13.74
CA TYR A 105 -1.22 2.59 15.10
C TYR A 105 -2.34 2.37 16.12
N PHE A 106 -3.56 2.88 15.84
CA PHE A 106 -4.70 2.85 16.76
C PHE A 106 -5.50 1.53 16.77
N ASN A 107 -5.31 0.64 15.81
CA ASN A 107 -6.00 -0.65 15.78
C ASN A 107 -5.07 -1.82 16.14
N PRO A 108 -4.75 -2.01 17.44
CA PRO A 108 -3.92 -3.12 17.88
C PRO A 108 -4.64 -4.47 17.88
N SER A 109 -5.96 -4.55 17.65
CA SER A 109 -6.72 -5.81 17.80
C SER A 109 -6.70 -6.73 16.58
N ARG A 110 -6.14 -6.27 15.44
CA ARG A 110 -5.72 -7.12 14.31
C ARG A 110 -4.20 -7.44 14.34
N ARG A 111 -3.53 -7.31 15.49
CA ARG A 111 -2.08 -7.53 15.65
C ARG A 111 -1.72 -8.99 15.86
#